data_AF-A0A5N7CUG2-F1
#
_entry.id   AF-A0A5N7CUG2-F1
#
_cell.length_a   1.000
_cell.length_b   1.000
_cell.length_c   1.000
_cell.angle_alpha   90.00
_cell.angle_beta   90.00
_cell.angle_gamma   90.00
#
_symmetry.space_group_name_H-M   'P 1'
#
loop_
_entity.id
_entity.type
_entity.pdbx_description
1 polymer ?
#
loop_
_entity_poly.entity_id
_entity_poly.type
_entity_poly.pdbx_seq_one_letter_code
_entity_poly.pdbx_strand_id
1 'polypeptide(L)'
;MDDKAKKALIEEAKHAQEVAQDVALSGAYIYPFKGIIYFAYHKDLWRPLLSQLGRISTLGLSVTGTMFFFTYVPQVAIMSFTSGPFAPISAALLILSESSTITNFLSRSFLLEEALTDTFDGTLVARGHESLVAEGRQIKPKAGRDAIARLGKMVKRPLAQLKPQALLHTLILLPLNFIPVVGTALYAYAQGKKLGPVAHTRYFQLKGWGEKQKDAWVEKNRGAYTGLGIASFILEMIPFASIAFSFTNTVGAALWAADLEAARRFLYNEDIRLRERYVEFDSSALLREAGQHIGPSHGPPAFIRKLAEGGFNRVFLLTMDDGFEAIIKVPYQISGPKHYATASEAATLQYLHSKGIPVPRIYGYSSRDDNPAGVEYIVMEKAPGVS
;
A
#
# COMPACT_ATOMS: atom_id res chain seq x y z
N MET A 1 14.90 -14.00 44.80
CA MET A 1 14.85 -13.44 43.42
C MET A 1 14.97 -14.60 42.42
N ASP A 2 14.25 -15.70 42.63
CA ASP A 2 12.83 -15.97 42.34
C ASP A 2 12.62 -16.32 40.86
N ASP A 3 12.59 -17.61 40.57
CA ASP A 3 12.32 -18.23 39.26
C ASP A 3 11.08 -17.65 38.56
N LYS A 4 10.15 -17.07 39.31
CA LYS A 4 8.97 -16.36 38.80
C LYS A 4 9.35 -15.09 38.04
N ALA A 5 10.32 -14.32 38.52
CA ALA A 5 10.83 -13.13 37.84
C ALA A 5 11.62 -13.50 36.58
N LYS A 6 12.41 -14.58 36.61
CA LYS A 6 13.10 -15.10 35.43
C LYS A 6 12.13 -15.62 34.37
N LYS A 7 11.10 -16.37 34.78
CA LYS A 7 10.05 -16.85 33.86
C LYS A 7 9.28 -15.69 33.24
N ALA A 8 8.88 -14.70 34.03
CA ALA A 8 8.22 -13.50 33.52
C ALA A 8 9.09 -12.75 32.50
N LEU A 9 10.38 -12.56 32.77
CA LEU A 9 11.32 -11.93 31.84
C LEU A 9 11.50 -12.72 30.54
N ILE A 10 11.56 -14.05 30.61
CA ILE A 10 11.70 -14.92 29.42
C ILE A 10 10.40 -14.90 28.59
N GLU A 11 9.23 -14.94 29.23
CA GLU A 11 7.94 -14.83 28.54
C GLU A 11 7.78 -13.44 27.88
N GLU A 12 8.18 -12.38 28.58
CA GLU A 12 8.15 -11.02 28.05
C GLU A 12 9.13 -10.84 26.88
N ALA A 13 10.33 -11.42 26.97
CA ALA A 13 11.30 -11.42 25.87
C ALA A 13 10.81 -12.20 24.63
N LYS A 14 10.18 -13.37 24.84
CA LYS A 14 9.56 -14.14 23.74
C LYS A 14 8.42 -13.36 23.10
N HIS A 15 7.55 -12.76 23.90
CA HIS A 15 6.45 -11.95 23.39
C HIS A 15 6.96 -10.73 22.60
N ALA A 16 8.00 -10.05 23.09
CA ALA A 16 8.63 -8.95 22.38
C ALA A 16 9.24 -9.40 21.03
N GLN A 17 9.86 -10.59 21.00
CA GLN A 17 10.42 -11.16 19.78
C GLN A 17 9.33 -11.52 18.75
N GLU A 18 8.23 -12.15 19.17
CA GLU A 18 7.08 -12.47 18.32
C GLU A 18 6.47 -11.20 17.70
N VAL A 19 6.29 -10.16 18.53
CA VAL A 19 5.77 -8.87 18.07
C VAL A 19 6.73 -8.19 17.09
N ALA A 20 8.03 -8.23 17.35
CA ALA A 20 9.03 -7.68 16.44
C ALA A 20 9.03 -8.43 15.10
N GLN A 21 8.88 -9.75 15.12
CA GLN A 21 8.76 -10.58 13.92
C GLN A 21 7.48 -10.27 13.15
N ASP A 22 6.33 -10.13 13.81
CA ASP A 22 5.05 -9.77 13.18
C ASP A 22 5.13 -8.37 12.52
N VAL A 23 5.74 -7.40 13.20
CA VAL A 23 6.01 -6.07 12.63
C VAL A 23 6.92 -6.16 11.40
N ALA A 24 8.02 -6.92 11.48
CA ALA A 24 8.96 -7.07 10.36
C ALA A 24 8.31 -7.77 9.15
N LEU A 25 7.58 -8.87 9.38
CA LEU A 25 6.91 -9.63 8.33
C LEU A 25 5.77 -8.85 7.68
N SER A 26 5.12 -7.95 8.42
CA SER A 26 4.02 -7.13 7.88
C SER A 26 4.45 -6.19 6.74
N GLY A 27 5.72 -5.77 6.73
CA GLY A 27 6.26 -4.78 5.78
C GLY A 27 5.65 -3.38 5.89
N ALA A 28 4.66 -3.13 6.75
CA ALA A 28 3.91 -1.88 6.77
C ALA A 28 4.73 -0.67 7.27
N TYR A 29 5.80 -0.92 8.02
CA TYR A 29 6.74 0.09 8.49
C TYR A 29 7.48 0.83 7.34
N ILE A 30 7.45 0.31 6.11
CA ILE A 30 8.08 0.96 4.94
C ILE A 30 7.23 2.09 4.35
N TYR A 31 5.91 2.08 4.58
CA TYR A 31 5.00 3.04 3.95
C TYR A 31 5.22 4.50 4.35
N PRO A 32 5.61 4.85 5.59
CA PRO A 32 5.96 6.23 5.93
C PRO A 32 7.10 6.77 5.05
N PHE A 33 8.12 5.94 4.79
CA PHE A 33 9.22 6.29 3.88
C PHE A 33 8.79 6.37 2.41
N LYS A 34 7.95 5.43 1.95
CA LYS A 34 7.32 5.53 0.62
C LYS A 34 6.51 6.82 0.50
N GLY A 35 5.84 7.24 1.57
CA GLY A 35 5.07 8.47 1.65
C GLY A 35 5.93 9.72 1.43
N ILE A 36 7.14 9.78 2.03
CA ILE A 36 8.10 10.87 1.79
C ILE A 36 8.46 10.95 0.31
N ILE A 37 8.86 9.82 -0.28
CA ILE A 37 9.28 9.75 -1.69
C ILE A 37 8.10 10.15 -2.60
N TYR A 38 6.93 9.55 -2.38
CA TYR A 38 5.75 9.80 -3.19
C TYR A 38 5.30 11.25 -3.10
N PHE A 39 5.26 11.83 -1.90
CA PHE A 39 4.93 13.24 -1.68
C PHE A 39 5.93 14.18 -2.38
N ALA A 40 7.22 13.86 -2.40
CA ALA A 40 8.22 14.65 -3.11
C ALA A 40 7.99 14.66 -4.64
N TYR A 41 7.55 13.55 -5.23
CA TYR A 41 7.27 13.45 -6.66
C TYR A 41 5.88 13.98 -7.09
N HIS A 42 4.90 14.05 -6.16
CA HIS A 42 3.52 14.47 -6.44
C HIS A 42 3.24 15.89 -5.91
N LYS A 43 3.58 16.90 -6.74
CA LYS A 43 3.49 18.33 -6.38
C LYS A 43 2.07 18.81 -6.06
N ASP A 44 1.06 18.15 -6.61
CA ASP A 44 -0.35 18.43 -6.32
C ASP A 44 -0.67 18.23 -4.84
N LEU A 45 -0.05 17.22 -4.20
CA LEU A 45 -0.23 16.92 -2.77
C LEU A 45 0.37 17.98 -1.83
N TRP A 46 1.17 18.93 -2.32
CA TRP A 46 1.77 19.97 -1.47
C TRP A 46 0.77 21.08 -1.11
N ARG A 47 -0.31 21.23 -1.88
CA ARG A 47 -1.27 22.33 -1.69
C ARG A 47 -1.90 22.35 -0.30
N PRO A 48 -2.38 21.23 0.27
CA PRO A 48 -2.91 21.23 1.64
C PRO A 48 -1.87 21.73 2.66
N LEU A 49 -0.62 21.29 2.58
CA LEU A 49 0.46 21.77 3.45
C LEU A 49 0.71 23.28 3.28
N LEU A 50 0.91 23.73 2.03
CA LEU A 50 1.22 25.13 1.72
C LEU A 50 0.07 26.07 2.14
N SER A 51 -1.17 25.62 2.04
CA SER A 51 -2.35 26.40 2.45
C SER A 51 -2.43 26.67 3.95
N GLN A 52 -1.76 25.83 4.76
CA GLN A 52 -1.77 25.95 6.22
C GLN A 52 -0.58 26.74 6.77
N LEU A 53 0.47 26.94 5.98
CA LEU A 53 1.71 27.59 6.44
C LEU A 53 1.44 28.92 7.12
N GLY A 54 0.62 29.79 6.53
CA GLY A 54 0.27 31.08 7.14
C GLY A 54 -0.34 30.94 8.53
N ARG A 55 -1.34 30.06 8.68
CA ARG A 55 -2.02 29.83 9.97
C ARG A 55 -1.09 29.22 11.02
N ILE A 56 -0.24 28.28 10.61
CA ILE A 56 0.76 27.65 11.48
C ILE A 56 1.80 28.66 11.94
N SER A 57 2.30 29.51 11.03
CA SER A 57 3.26 30.57 11.37
C SER A 57 2.66 31.58 12.34
N THR A 58 1.42 32.03 12.12
CA THR A 58 0.73 32.94 13.05
C THR A 58 0.54 32.31 14.43
N LEU A 59 0.09 31.06 14.48
CA LEU A 59 -0.05 30.33 15.75
C LEU A 59 1.29 30.16 16.46
N GLY A 60 2.34 29.77 15.73
CA GLY A 60 3.68 29.57 16.27
C GLY A 60 4.28 30.85 16.84
N LEU A 61 4.15 31.98 16.14
CA LEU A 61 4.59 33.28 16.63
C LEU A 61 3.80 33.71 17.88
N SER A 62 2.48 33.50 17.88
CA SER A 62 1.63 33.84 19.02
C SER A 62 1.98 33.01 20.27
N VAL A 63 2.13 31.70 20.12
CA VAL A 63 2.50 30.79 21.22
C VAL A 63 3.90 31.14 21.74
N THR A 64 4.86 31.30 20.85
CA THR A 64 6.25 31.62 21.21
C THR A 64 6.33 32.96 21.93
N GLY A 65 5.69 34.01 21.41
CA GLY A 65 5.66 35.32 22.06
C GLY A 65 5.02 35.28 23.45
N THR A 66 3.92 34.54 23.60
CA THR A 66 3.24 34.35 24.89
C THR A 66 4.13 33.62 25.89
N MET A 67 4.75 32.51 25.47
CA MET A 67 5.67 31.74 26.31
C MET A 67 6.86 32.59 26.76
N PHE A 68 7.54 33.28 25.84
CA PHE A 68 8.65 34.18 26.21
C PHE A 68 8.20 35.28 27.18
N PHE A 69 7.03 35.87 26.98
CA PHE A 69 6.53 36.92 27.88
C PHE A 69 6.32 36.41 29.32
N PHE A 70 5.71 35.24 29.49
CA PHE A 70 5.35 34.72 30.80
C PHE A 70 6.45 33.89 31.48
N THR A 71 7.24 33.12 30.71
CA THR A 71 8.13 32.10 31.27
C THR A 71 9.61 32.48 31.23
N TYR A 72 10.03 33.42 30.38
CA TYR A 72 11.46 33.73 30.19
C TYR A 72 12.15 34.18 31.47
N VAL A 73 11.65 35.24 32.12
CA VAL A 73 12.26 35.77 33.35
C VAL A 73 12.25 34.72 34.47
N PRO A 74 11.12 34.03 34.76
CA PRO A 74 11.13 32.92 35.72
C PRO A 74 12.11 31.79 35.38
N GLN A 75 12.17 31.34 34.11
CA GLN A 75 13.07 30.26 33.70
C GLN A 75 14.55 30.67 33.79
N VAL A 76 14.91 31.90 33.42
CA VAL A 76 16.28 32.41 33.59
C VAL A 76 16.66 32.45 35.06
N ALA A 77 15.76 32.87 35.94
CA ALA A 77 16.01 32.88 37.38
C ALA A 77 16.28 31.46 37.90
N ILE A 78 15.46 30.47 37.53
CA ILE A 78 15.67 29.06 37.92
C ILE A 78 16.97 28.51 37.32
N MET A 79 17.23 28.76 36.03
CA MET A 79 18.42 28.26 35.34
C MET A 79 19.71 28.96 35.77
N SER A 80 19.65 30.14 36.38
CA SER A 80 20.86 30.80 36.92
C SER A 80 21.54 29.96 38.02
N PHE A 81 20.77 29.13 38.75
CA PHE A 81 21.31 28.23 39.77
C PHE A 81 22.04 27.02 39.18
N THR A 82 21.66 26.57 37.97
CA THR A 82 22.21 25.35 37.35
C THR A 82 23.19 25.65 36.21
N SER A 83 22.91 26.66 35.40
CA SER A 83 23.64 27.02 34.18
C SER A 83 24.42 28.33 34.28
N GLY A 84 24.32 29.06 35.40
CA GLY A 84 25.07 30.28 35.67
C GLY A 84 24.93 31.34 34.55
N PRO A 85 26.04 31.87 33.98
CA PRO A 85 25.99 32.94 32.98
C PRO A 85 25.31 32.55 31.67
N PHE A 86 25.19 31.25 31.37
CA PHE A 86 24.51 30.75 30.17
C PHE A 86 22.99 30.58 30.36
N ALA A 87 22.46 30.83 31.56
CA ALA A 87 21.04 30.70 31.86
C ALA A 87 20.09 31.42 30.90
N PRO A 88 20.38 32.66 30.42
CA PRO A 88 19.55 33.33 29.42
C PRO A 88 19.42 32.56 28.09
N ILE A 89 20.50 31.93 27.64
CA ILE A 89 20.53 31.16 26.39
C ILE A 89 19.84 29.81 26.58
N SER A 90 20.15 29.11 27.67
CA SER A 90 19.51 27.83 28.00
C SER A 90 17.99 27.98 28.16
N ALA A 91 17.54 29.04 28.85
CA ALA A 91 16.12 29.32 29.02
C ALA A 91 15.45 29.63 27.67
N ALA A 92 16.08 30.43 26.81
CA ALA A 92 15.55 30.72 25.47
C ALA A 92 15.39 29.44 24.62
N LEU A 93 16.39 28.54 24.63
CA LEU A 93 16.32 27.27 23.90
C LEU A 93 15.22 26.35 24.43
N LEU A 94 15.06 26.27 25.76
CA LEU A 94 14.02 25.48 26.39
C LEU A 94 12.62 26.01 26.01
N ILE A 95 12.41 27.32 26.08
CA ILE A 95 11.15 27.97 25.70
C ILE A 95 10.82 27.72 24.23
N LEU A 96 11.81 27.79 23.33
CA LEU A 96 11.60 27.49 21.93
C LEU A 96 11.15 26.04 21.71
N SER A 97 11.72 25.09 22.45
CA SER A 97 11.33 23.68 22.42
C SER A 97 9.91 23.45 22.97
N GLU A 98 9.59 24.04 24.12
CA GLU A 98 8.27 23.99 24.74
C GLU A 98 7.19 24.62 23.84
N SER A 99 7.48 25.80 23.29
CA SER A 99 6.62 26.53 22.36
C SER A 99 6.37 25.75 21.07
N SER A 100 7.41 25.13 20.51
CA SER A 100 7.30 24.26 19.33
C SER A 100 6.40 23.05 19.62
N THR A 101 6.55 22.43 20.79
CA THR A 101 5.72 21.29 21.23
C THR A 101 4.24 21.70 21.35
N ILE A 102 3.95 22.84 21.99
CA ILE A 102 2.60 23.38 22.12
C ILE A 102 2.03 23.73 20.74
N THR A 103 2.82 24.41 19.89
CA THR A 103 2.40 24.80 18.53
C THR A 103 2.04 23.57 17.70
N ASN A 104 2.89 22.54 17.72
CA ASN A 104 2.65 21.29 16.99
C ASN A 104 1.39 20.57 17.48
N PHE A 105 1.15 20.55 18.79
CA PHE A 105 -0.05 19.98 19.37
C PHE A 105 -1.30 20.74 18.90
N LEU A 106 -1.32 22.06 19.07
CA LEU A 106 -2.46 22.91 18.70
C LEU A 106 -2.70 22.91 17.18
N SER A 107 -1.65 22.97 16.36
CA SER A 107 -1.79 22.93 14.91
C SER A 107 -2.40 21.62 14.44
N ARG A 108 -1.98 20.49 15.02
CA ARG A 108 -2.54 19.17 14.68
C ARG A 108 -3.99 19.02 15.09
N SER A 109 -4.34 19.50 16.28
CA SER A 109 -5.70 19.39 16.80
C SER A 109 -6.70 20.31 16.10
N PHE A 110 -6.30 21.52 15.69
CA PHE A 110 -7.25 22.54 15.22
C PHE A 110 -7.08 22.98 13.76
N LEU A 111 -5.87 22.92 13.20
CA LEU A 111 -5.59 23.50 11.88
C LEU A 111 -5.36 22.46 10.79
N LEU A 112 -4.78 21.31 11.13
CA LEU A 112 -4.28 20.33 10.17
C LEU A 112 -5.27 19.22 9.84
N GLU A 113 -6.30 18.97 10.65
CA GLU A 113 -7.20 17.82 10.48
C GLU A 113 -7.82 17.74 9.06
N GLU A 114 -8.37 18.85 8.57
CA GLU A 114 -8.93 18.92 7.22
C GLU A 114 -7.85 18.77 6.14
N ALA A 115 -6.69 19.41 6.32
CA ALA A 115 -5.60 19.37 5.35
C ALA A 115 -5.00 17.96 5.23
N LEU A 116 -4.83 17.24 6.34
CA LEU A 116 -4.38 15.85 6.35
C LEU A 116 -5.42 14.94 5.71
N THR A 117 -6.72 15.17 5.98
CA THR A 117 -7.80 14.42 5.32
C THR A 117 -7.79 14.63 3.80
N ASP A 118 -7.59 15.86 3.34
CA ASP A 118 -7.45 16.18 1.91
C ASP A 118 -6.21 15.52 1.30
N THR A 119 -5.08 15.49 2.01
CA THR A 119 -3.88 14.78 1.56
C THR A 119 -4.10 13.28 1.46
N PHE A 120 -4.80 12.67 2.42
CA PHE A 120 -5.13 11.25 2.40
C PHE A 120 -6.02 10.90 1.19
N ASP A 121 -7.13 11.62 1.05
CA ASP A 121 -8.10 11.41 -0.03
C ASP A 121 -7.47 11.71 -1.40
N GLY A 122 -6.65 12.77 -1.50
CA GLY A 122 -5.93 13.13 -2.72
C GLY A 122 -4.95 12.05 -3.15
N THR A 123 -4.25 11.42 -2.19
CA THR A 123 -3.36 10.30 -2.48
C THR A 123 -4.14 9.09 -3.01
N LEU A 124 -5.30 8.77 -2.44
CA LEU A 124 -6.17 7.70 -2.95
C LEU A 124 -6.68 8.00 -4.37
N VAL A 125 -7.08 9.25 -4.64
CA VAL A 125 -7.48 9.68 -5.98
C VAL A 125 -6.32 9.57 -6.97
N ALA A 126 -5.11 9.99 -6.59
CA ALA A 126 -3.91 9.87 -7.43
C ALA A 126 -3.58 8.40 -7.75
N ARG A 127 -3.94 7.47 -6.85
CA ARG A 127 -3.80 6.02 -7.04
C ARG A 127 -5.00 5.37 -7.74
N GLY A 128 -5.99 6.13 -8.20
CA GLY A 128 -7.16 5.62 -8.92
C GLY A 128 -8.26 5.02 -8.05
N HIS A 129 -8.27 5.29 -6.74
CA HIS A 129 -9.29 4.81 -5.80
C HIS A 129 -10.42 5.83 -5.58
N GLU A 130 -10.85 6.49 -6.66
CA GLU A 130 -11.86 7.55 -6.64
C GLU A 130 -13.22 7.06 -6.13
N SER A 131 -13.59 5.82 -6.49
CA SER A 131 -14.83 5.19 -6.04
C SER A 131 -14.88 5.04 -4.52
N LEU A 132 -13.75 4.77 -3.87
CA LEU A 132 -13.67 4.67 -2.41
C LEU A 132 -13.79 6.05 -1.76
N VAL A 133 -13.16 7.06 -2.35
CA VAL A 133 -13.23 8.44 -1.83
C VAL A 133 -14.63 9.04 -2.01
N ALA A 134 -15.34 8.66 -3.07
CA ALA A 134 -16.72 9.08 -3.35
C ALA A 134 -17.71 8.72 -2.22
N GLU A 135 -17.42 7.69 -1.42
CA GLU A 135 -18.21 7.28 -0.25
C GLU A 135 -18.17 8.27 0.92
N GLY A 136 -17.16 9.15 0.95
CA GLY A 136 -16.92 10.11 2.03
C GLY A 136 -16.99 11.58 1.61
N ARG A 137 -16.88 11.87 0.31
CA ARG A 137 -16.92 13.24 -0.24
C ARG A 137 -17.25 13.25 -1.73
N GLN A 138 -17.64 14.42 -2.24
CA GLN A 138 -17.87 14.60 -3.67
C GLN A 138 -16.54 14.62 -4.45
N ILE A 139 -16.55 14.05 -5.66
CA ILE A 139 -15.42 14.12 -6.62
C ILE A 139 -15.84 14.96 -7.83
N LYS A 140 -15.03 15.97 -8.17
CA LYS A 140 -15.27 16.86 -9.31
C LYS A 140 -14.72 16.21 -10.60
N PRO A 141 -15.55 15.98 -11.64
CA PRO A 141 -15.12 15.30 -12.87
C PRO A 141 -14.25 16.17 -13.80
N LYS A 142 -14.19 17.49 -13.62
CA LYS A 142 -13.61 18.44 -14.59
C LYS A 142 -12.30 19.15 -14.16
N ALA A 143 -11.60 18.67 -13.13
CA ALA A 143 -10.43 19.37 -12.59
C ALA A 143 -9.05 18.90 -13.13
N GLY A 144 -9.00 18.24 -14.29
CA GLY A 144 -7.74 17.82 -14.93
C GLY A 144 -7.02 16.67 -14.23
N ARG A 145 -5.70 16.53 -14.43
CA ARG A 145 -4.86 15.45 -13.87
C ARG A 145 -4.52 15.61 -12.38
N ASP A 146 -4.94 16.70 -11.75
CA ASP A 146 -4.58 17.09 -10.39
C ASP A 146 -5.50 16.42 -9.36
N ALA A 147 -4.95 15.58 -8.49
CA ALA A 147 -5.76 14.78 -7.58
C ALA A 147 -6.44 15.63 -6.51
N ILE A 148 -5.76 16.66 -5.98
CA ILE A 148 -6.30 17.55 -4.94
C ILE A 148 -7.39 18.47 -5.52
N ALA A 149 -7.22 18.99 -6.72
CA ALA A 149 -8.22 19.86 -7.35
C ALA A 149 -9.56 19.15 -7.62
N ARG A 150 -9.53 17.82 -7.77
CA ARG A 150 -10.70 16.97 -7.98
C ARG A 150 -11.49 16.72 -6.69
N LEU A 151 -10.94 17.04 -5.53
CA LEU A 151 -11.62 16.88 -4.27
C LEU A 151 -12.73 17.95 -4.09
N GLY A 152 -13.95 17.47 -3.82
CA GLY A 152 -15.13 18.29 -3.53
C GLY A 152 -15.42 18.40 -2.02
N LYS A 153 -16.63 18.85 -1.68
CA LYS A 153 -17.06 19.01 -0.28
C LYS A 153 -17.10 17.67 0.44
N MET A 154 -16.62 17.65 1.69
CA MET A 154 -16.71 16.47 2.57
C MET A 154 -18.15 16.24 3.00
N VAL A 155 -18.60 14.99 2.90
CA VAL A 155 -19.93 14.56 3.35
C VAL A 155 -19.83 13.92 4.74
N LYS A 156 -18.75 13.19 5.01
CA LYS A 156 -18.43 12.62 6.32
C LYS A 156 -17.21 13.34 6.91
N ARG A 157 -17.42 14.12 7.97
CA ARG A 157 -16.32 14.73 8.74
C ARG A 157 -15.64 13.64 9.59
N PRO A 158 -14.31 13.59 9.67
CA PRO A 158 -13.64 12.74 10.65
C PRO A 158 -14.11 13.17 12.04
N LEU A 159 -14.59 12.22 12.84
CA LEU A 159 -14.87 12.47 14.25
C LEU A 159 -13.54 12.34 14.99
N ALA A 160 -12.75 13.42 15.05
CA ALA A 160 -11.60 13.47 15.93
C ALA A 160 -12.07 13.52 17.40
N GLN A 161 -12.31 12.35 18.00
CA GLN A 161 -12.38 12.22 19.45
C GLN A 161 -10.96 12.12 20.02
N LEU A 162 -10.25 13.25 20.14
CA LEU A 162 -9.18 13.34 21.12
C LEU A 162 -9.85 13.30 22.50
N LYS A 163 -10.07 12.09 23.04
CA LYS A 163 -10.55 11.93 24.42
C LYS A 163 -9.44 12.43 25.36
N PRO A 164 -9.70 13.41 26.25
CA PRO A 164 -8.70 13.94 27.19
C PRO A 164 -8.10 12.85 28.11
N GLN A 165 -8.78 11.71 28.26
CA GLN A 165 -8.28 10.50 28.94
C GLN A 165 -6.95 9.95 28.37
N ALA A 166 -6.62 10.28 27.11
CA ALA A 166 -5.35 9.92 26.49
C ALA A 166 -4.12 10.55 27.19
N LEU A 167 -4.28 11.70 27.86
CA LEU A 167 -3.20 12.36 28.60
C LEU A 167 -2.84 11.61 29.89
N LEU A 168 -3.83 10.95 30.51
CA LEU A 168 -3.66 10.24 31.78
C LEU A 168 -2.84 8.95 31.61
N HIS A 169 -3.00 8.22 30.49
CA HIS A 169 -2.14 7.08 30.17
C HIS A 169 -0.71 7.48 29.79
N THR A 170 -0.50 8.66 29.18
CA THR A 170 0.84 9.17 28.87
C THR A 170 1.65 9.45 30.15
N LEU A 171 0.98 9.90 31.23
CA LEU A 171 1.61 10.05 32.54
C LEU A 171 2.00 8.71 33.19
N ILE A 172 1.26 7.63 32.92
CA ILE A 172 1.57 6.27 33.42
C ILE A 172 2.78 5.65 32.70
N LEU A 173 3.06 6.05 31.46
CA LEU A 173 4.22 5.58 30.68
C LEU A 173 5.50 6.39 30.94
N LEU A 174 5.40 7.51 31.67
CA LEU A 174 6.51 8.42 31.97
C LEU A 174 7.67 7.75 32.76
N PRO A 175 7.43 6.81 33.70
CA PRO A 175 8.50 6.05 34.36
C PRO A 175 9.33 5.19 33.40
N LEU A 176 8.79 4.83 32.23
CA LEU A 176 9.48 3.95 31.28
C LEU A 176 10.69 4.64 30.63
N ASN A 177 10.68 5.98 30.53
CA ASN A 177 11.80 6.76 29.99
C ASN A 177 13.05 6.79 30.89
N PHE A 178 12.97 6.29 32.13
CA PHE A 178 14.09 6.27 33.07
C PHE A 178 15.08 5.12 32.85
N ILE A 179 14.77 4.16 31.96
CA ILE A 179 15.69 3.09 31.54
C ILE A 179 16.21 3.41 30.13
N PRO A 180 17.48 3.82 29.97
CA PRO A 180 18.05 4.12 28.66
C PRO A 180 17.90 2.95 27.68
N VAL A 181 17.61 3.25 26.42
CA VAL A 181 17.45 2.30 25.30
C VAL A 181 16.20 1.41 25.38
N VAL A 182 16.02 0.63 26.45
CA VAL A 182 14.85 -0.27 26.60
C VAL A 182 13.56 0.53 26.77
N GLY A 183 13.62 1.60 27.57
CA GLY A 183 12.51 2.52 27.78
C GLY A 183 12.07 3.22 26.50
N THR A 184 13.02 3.68 25.70
CA THR A 184 12.76 4.35 24.42
C THR A 184 12.12 3.40 23.40
N ALA A 185 12.60 2.15 23.33
CA ALA A 185 12.03 1.14 22.44
C ALA A 185 10.60 0.77 22.83
N LEU A 186 10.34 0.53 24.12
CA LEU A 186 9.00 0.24 24.63
C LEU A 186 8.06 1.43 24.46
N TYR A 187 8.54 2.65 24.67
CA TYR A 187 7.77 3.87 24.44
C TYR A 187 7.40 4.02 22.95
N ALA A 188 8.35 3.84 22.04
CA ALA A 188 8.08 3.85 20.61
C ALA A 188 7.05 2.77 20.20
N TYR A 189 7.16 1.57 20.77
CA TYR A 189 6.18 0.49 20.55
C TYR A 189 4.79 0.85 21.07
N ALA A 190 4.68 1.34 22.30
CA ALA A 190 3.41 1.75 22.90
C ALA A 190 2.73 2.86 22.09
N GLN A 191 3.50 3.86 21.65
CA GLN A 191 3.01 4.94 20.81
C GLN A 191 2.65 4.45 19.41
N GLY A 192 3.44 3.55 18.81
CA GLY A 192 3.17 2.98 17.51
C GLY A 192 1.88 2.17 17.48
N LYS A 193 1.62 1.32 18.49
CA LYS A 193 0.36 0.58 18.63
C LYS A 193 -0.86 1.50 18.65
N LYS A 194 -0.72 2.69 19.26
CA LYS A 194 -1.80 3.69 19.35
C LYS A 194 -1.97 4.49 18.06
N LEU A 195 -0.86 4.95 17.45
CA LEU A 195 -0.86 5.84 16.29
C LEU A 195 -1.13 5.12 14.96
N GLY A 196 -0.74 3.85 14.84
CA GLY A 196 -0.95 3.05 13.64
C GLY A 196 -2.41 3.03 13.17
N PRO A 197 -3.36 2.60 14.00
CA PRO A 197 -4.79 2.60 13.65
C PRO A 197 -5.33 4.01 13.38
N VAL A 198 -4.81 5.03 14.06
CA VAL A 198 -5.23 6.42 13.87
C VAL A 198 -4.93 6.88 12.45
N ALA A 199 -3.79 6.51 11.88
CA ALA A 199 -3.41 6.84 10.50
C ALA A 199 -4.38 6.29 9.44
N HIS A 200 -5.12 5.22 9.75
CA HIS A 200 -6.15 4.64 8.86
C HIS A 200 -7.59 5.00 9.24
N THR A 201 -7.80 5.91 10.21
CA THR A 201 -9.16 6.32 10.60
C THR A 201 -9.98 6.79 9.39
N ARG A 202 -9.37 7.58 8.49
CA ARG A 202 -10.01 8.02 7.26
C ARG A 202 -10.37 6.85 6.34
N TYR A 203 -9.47 5.89 6.16
CA TYR A 203 -9.75 4.68 5.39
C TYR A 203 -10.94 3.89 5.94
N PHE A 204 -10.97 3.62 7.25
CA PHE A 204 -12.10 2.93 7.89
C PHE A 204 -13.42 3.68 7.72
N GLN A 205 -13.38 5.01 7.78
CA GLN A 205 -14.53 5.86 7.54
C GLN A 205 -15.03 5.76 6.09
N LEU A 206 -14.13 5.78 5.10
CA LEU A 206 -14.48 5.59 3.69
C LEU A 206 -15.09 4.20 3.44
N LYS A 207 -14.62 3.18 4.17
CA LYS A 207 -15.20 1.83 4.14
C LYS A 207 -16.53 1.70 4.88
N GLY A 208 -16.94 2.73 5.63
CA GLY A 208 -18.15 2.70 6.46
C GLY A 208 -18.09 1.70 7.62
N TRP A 209 -16.89 1.33 8.09
CA TRP A 209 -16.75 0.35 9.17
C TRP A 209 -17.13 0.92 10.53
N GLY A 210 -17.87 0.13 11.31
CA GLY A 210 -18.12 0.42 12.72
C GLY A 210 -16.92 0.08 13.61
N GLU A 211 -16.89 0.58 14.86
CA GLU A 211 -15.76 0.37 15.79
C GLU A 211 -15.43 -1.12 15.99
N LYS A 212 -16.43 -2.01 16.14
CA LYS A 212 -16.18 -3.46 16.28
C LYS A 212 -15.46 -4.07 15.09
N GLN A 213 -15.80 -3.65 13.87
CA GLN A 213 -15.16 -4.15 12.64
C GLN A 213 -13.73 -3.62 12.50
N LYS A 214 -13.53 -2.35 12.85
CA LYS A 214 -12.22 -1.71 12.90
C LYS A 214 -11.31 -2.41 13.91
N ASP A 215 -11.79 -2.66 15.13
CA ASP A 215 -11.00 -3.31 16.18
C ASP A 215 -10.62 -4.74 15.76
N ALA A 216 -11.56 -5.52 15.23
CA ALA A 216 -11.27 -6.85 14.72
C ALA A 216 -10.25 -6.84 13.56
N TRP A 217 -10.35 -5.85 12.67
CA TRP A 217 -9.38 -5.69 11.57
C TRP A 217 -7.99 -5.30 12.07
N VAL A 218 -7.92 -4.37 13.01
CA VAL A 218 -6.66 -3.89 13.60
C VAL A 218 -5.98 -5.01 14.36
N GLU A 219 -6.72 -5.78 15.16
CA GLU A 219 -6.17 -6.94 15.89
C GLU A 219 -5.66 -8.02 14.92
N LYS A 220 -6.38 -8.29 13.83
CA LYS A 220 -5.92 -9.23 12.80
C LYS A 220 -4.62 -8.77 12.10
N ASN A 221 -4.40 -7.46 12.00
CA ASN A 221 -3.25 -6.86 11.31
C ASN A 221 -2.35 -6.08 12.30
N ARG A 222 -2.25 -6.55 13.54
CA ARG A 222 -1.64 -5.81 14.65
C ARG A 222 -0.19 -5.44 14.38
N GLY A 223 0.63 -6.37 13.89
CA GLY A 223 2.02 -6.10 13.50
C GLY A 223 2.13 -5.02 12.44
N ALA A 224 1.26 -5.04 11.44
CA ALA A 224 1.24 -4.04 10.36
C ALA A 224 0.94 -2.63 10.89
N TYR A 225 -0.14 -2.49 11.67
CA TYR A 225 -0.49 -1.20 12.26
C TYR A 225 0.56 -0.71 13.25
N THR A 226 1.09 -1.60 14.06
CA THR A 226 2.16 -1.26 15.01
C THR A 226 3.41 -0.78 14.27
N GLY A 227 3.84 -1.50 13.23
CA GLY A 227 5.00 -1.14 12.42
C GLY A 227 4.84 0.21 11.71
N LEU A 228 3.69 0.44 11.08
CA LEU A 228 3.33 1.74 10.50
C LEU A 228 3.42 2.85 11.55
N GLY A 229 2.81 2.63 12.72
CA GLY A 229 2.76 3.61 13.80
C GLY A 229 4.14 3.92 14.39
N ILE A 230 5.00 2.91 14.61
CA ILE A 230 6.37 3.09 15.10
C ILE A 230 7.16 3.95 14.12
N ALA A 231 7.18 3.57 12.84
CA ALA A 231 7.93 4.30 11.83
C ALA A 231 7.43 5.76 11.67
N SER A 232 6.10 5.95 11.68
CA SER A 232 5.49 7.28 11.63
C SER A 232 5.86 8.13 12.84
N PHE A 233 5.81 7.54 14.04
CA PHE A 233 6.16 8.21 15.30
C PHE A 233 7.63 8.67 15.31
N ILE A 234 8.55 7.80 14.88
CA ILE A 234 9.98 8.12 14.82
C ILE A 234 10.25 9.31 13.90
N LEU A 235 9.62 9.33 12.71
CA LEU A 235 9.74 10.46 11.77
C LEU A 235 9.18 11.74 12.37
N GLU A 236 8.03 11.67 13.04
CA GLU A 236 7.39 12.84 13.66
C GLU A 236 8.08 13.34 14.92
N MET A 237 9.00 12.57 15.49
CA MET A 237 9.82 12.98 16.62
C MET A 237 10.89 14.01 16.22
N ILE A 238 11.19 14.15 14.92
CA ILE A 238 12.17 15.11 14.41
C ILE A 238 11.62 16.54 14.63
N PRO A 239 12.30 17.37 15.45
CA PRO A 239 11.87 18.74 15.70
C PRO A 239 11.78 19.55 14.40
N PHE A 240 10.82 20.48 14.32
CA PHE A 240 10.56 21.37 13.18
C PHE A 240 10.12 20.70 11.87
N ALA A 241 10.48 19.43 11.65
CA ALA A 241 10.03 18.63 10.51
C ALA A 241 8.75 17.83 10.82
N SER A 242 8.33 17.75 12.08
CA SER A 242 7.17 16.97 12.54
C SER A 242 5.87 17.28 11.80
N ILE A 243 5.64 18.54 11.40
CA ILE A 243 4.47 18.91 10.60
C ILE A 243 4.61 18.38 9.17
N ALA A 244 5.76 18.56 8.52
CA ALA A 244 5.98 18.02 7.18
C ALA A 244 5.85 16.49 7.17
N PHE A 245 6.41 15.82 8.18
CA PHE A 245 6.31 14.37 8.33
C PHE A 245 4.88 13.88 8.60
N SER A 246 4.00 14.69 9.21
CA SER A 246 2.59 14.32 9.37
C SER A 246 1.89 14.17 8.01
N PHE A 247 2.19 15.07 7.06
CA PHE A 247 1.69 14.99 5.69
C PHE A 247 2.28 13.78 4.96
N THR A 248 3.59 13.54 5.04
CA THR A 248 4.20 12.39 4.36
C THR A 248 3.75 11.06 4.96
N ASN A 249 3.55 10.98 6.28
CA ASN A 249 3.00 9.80 6.95
C ASN A 249 1.56 9.55 6.54
N THR A 250 0.77 10.62 6.37
CA THR A 250 -0.60 10.53 5.86
C THR A 250 -0.64 10.01 4.42
N VAL A 251 0.28 10.46 3.56
CA VAL A 251 0.47 9.88 2.21
C VAL A 251 0.86 8.41 2.30
N GLY A 252 1.82 8.06 3.18
CA GLY A 252 2.25 6.68 3.39
C GLY A 252 1.09 5.76 3.80
N ALA A 253 0.28 6.20 4.76
CA ALA A 253 -0.93 5.50 5.18
C ALA A 253 -1.93 5.36 4.04
N ALA A 254 -2.17 6.42 3.25
CA ALA A 254 -3.04 6.35 2.09
C ALA A 254 -2.52 5.39 0.99
N LEU A 255 -1.21 5.34 0.76
CA LEU A 255 -0.58 4.37 -0.15
C LEU A 255 -0.80 2.94 0.35
N TRP A 256 -0.67 2.70 1.65
CA TRP A 256 -0.96 1.38 2.22
C TRP A 256 -2.43 0.99 2.05
N ALA A 257 -3.35 1.92 2.33
CA ALA A 257 -4.77 1.72 2.08
C ALA A 257 -5.07 1.42 0.60
N ALA A 258 -4.43 2.12 -0.34
CA ALA A 258 -4.56 1.85 -1.78
C ALA A 258 -4.07 0.44 -2.14
N ASP A 259 -2.91 0.03 -1.63
CA ASP A 259 -2.33 -1.28 -1.90
C ASP A 259 -3.16 -2.41 -1.26
N LEU A 260 -3.75 -2.20 -0.07
CA LEU A 260 -4.72 -3.13 0.55
C LEU A 260 -5.98 -3.32 -0.31
N GLU A 261 -6.51 -2.23 -0.88
CA GLU A 261 -7.66 -2.29 -1.79
C GLU A 261 -7.31 -2.96 -3.11
N ALA A 262 -6.12 -2.70 -3.65
CA ALA A 262 -5.63 -3.37 -4.85
C ALA A 262 -5.50 -4.88 -4.62
N ALA A 263 -4.82 -5.29 -3.54
CA ALA A 263 -4.70 -6.70 -3.16
C ALA A 263 -6.07 -7.35 -2.95
N ARG A 264 -7.01 -6.65 -2.31
CA ARG A 264 -8.39 -7.16 -2.16
C ARG A 264 -9.10 -7.29 -3.50
N ARG A 265 -8.93 -6.37 -4.46
CA ARG A 265 -9.50 -6.53 -5.81
C ARG A 265 -8.89 -7.69 -6.59
N PHE A 266 -7.65 -8.07 -6.30
CA PHE A 266 -7.06 -9.28 -6.88
C PHE A 266 -7.60 -10.56 -6.24
N LEU A 267 -7.83 -10.55 -4.91
CA LEU A 267 -8.42 -11.70 -4.19
C LEU A 267 -9.94 -11.81 -4.42
N TYR A 268 -10.63 -10.69 -4.53
CA TYR A 268 -12.07 -10.63 -4.81
C TYR A 268 -12.29 -10.83 -6.30
N ASN A 269 -13.03 -11.88 -6.65
CA ASN A 269 -13.13 -12.49 -7.99
C ASN A 269 -12.05 -13.53 -8.32
N GLU A 270 -11.16 -13.94 -7.40
CA GLU A 270 -10.22 -15.02 -7.74
C GLU A 270 -10.96 -16.30 -8.17
N ASP A 271 -12.01 -16.72 -7.46
CA ASP A 271 -12.86 -17.85 -7.84
C ASP A 271 -13.61 -17.64 -9.18
N ILE A 272 -13.96 -16.39 -9.50
CA ILE A 272 -14.63 -16.06 -10.77
C ILE A 272 -13.62 -16.05 -11.91
N ARG A 273 -12.42 -15.49 -11.70
CA ARG A 273 -11.33 -15.42 -12.68
C ARG A 273 -10.69 -16.80 -12.92
N LEU A 274 -10.62 -17.64 -11.89
CA LEU A 274 -10.24 -19.05 -12.02
C LEU A 274 -11.29 -19.83 -12.81
N ARG A 275 -12.59 -19.60 -12.55
CA ARG A 275 -13.69 -20.18 -13.35
C ARG A 275 -13.71 -19.69 -14.79
N GLU A 276 -13.47 -18.40 -15.03
CA GLU A 276 -13.39 -17.83 -16.38
C GLU A 276 -12.18 -18.33 -17.18
N ARG A 277 -11.10 -18.74 -16.51
CA ARG A 277 -9.92 -19.39 -17.11
C ARG A 277 -10.04 -20.91 -17.17
N TYR A 278 -11.11 -21.49 -16.65
CA TYR A 278 -11.36 -22.92 -16.79
C TYR A 278 -11.87 -23.18 -18.21
N VAL A 279 -11.17 -24.08 -18.90
CA VAL A 279 -11.52 -24.51 -20.25
C VAL A 279 -11.56 -26.04 -20.21
N GLU A 280 -12.75 -26.58 -20.46
CA GLU A 280 -12.97 -28.02 -20.59
C GLU A 280 -12.70 -28.43 -22.03
N PHE A 281 -11.85 -29.45 -22.22
CA PHE A 281 -11.49 -29.96 -23.55
C PHE A 281 -10.93 -31.38 -23.42
N ASP A 282 -10.99 -32.15 -24.50
CA ASP A 282 -10.41 -33.50 -24.57
C ASP A 282 -8.93 -33.41 -24.98
N SER A 283 -8.03 -33.71 -24.04
CA SER A 283 -6.58 -33.68 -24.26
C SER A 283 -6.09 -34.70 -25.29
N SER A 284 -6.72 -35.87 -25.36
CA SER A 284 -6.34 -36.94 -26.29
C SER A 284 -6.82 -36.61 -27.70
N ALA A 285 -8.00 -36.00 -27.84
CA ALA A 285 -8.45 -35.47 -29.11
C ALA A 285 -7.60 -34.27 -29.56
N LEU A 286 -7.25 -33.35 -28.65
CA LEU A 286 -6.36 -32.22 -28.95
C LEU A 286 -4.99 -32.70 -29.47
N LEU A 287 -4.41 -33.74 -28.86
CA LEU A 287 -3.15 -34.35 -29.32
C LEU A 287 -3.25 -34.84 -30.77
N ARG A 288 -4.32 -35.57 -31.10
CA ARG A 288 -4.54 -36.12 -32.45
C ARG A 288 -4.77 -35.02 -33.47
N GLU A 289 -5.66 -34.08 -33.18
CA GLU A 289 -6.01 -32.99 -34.08
C GLU A 289 -4.83 -32.04 -34.31
N ALA A 290 -4.07 -31.71 -33.26
CA ALA A 290 -2.89 -30.86 -33.40
C ALA A 290 -1.78 -31.56 -34.20
N GLY A 291 -1.59 -32.87 -34.00
CA GLY A 291 -0.60 -33.66 -34.75
C GLY A 291 -0.86 -33.71 -36.25
N GLN A 292 -2.13 -33.72 -36.68
CA GLN A 292 -2.49 -33.71 -38.11
C GLN A 292 -1.97 -32.46 -38.85
N HIS A 293 -1.86 -31.32 -38.16
CA HIS A 293 -1.39 -30.05 -38.75
C HIS A 293 0.12 -30.01 -39.01
N ILE A 294 0.91 -30.86 -38.33
CA ILE A 294 2.38 -30.93 -38.50
C ILE A 294 2.76 -31.69 -39.77
N GLY A 295 1.88 -32.57 -40.26
CA GLY A 295 2.06 -33.36 -41.47
C GLY A 295 2.71 -34.74 -41.22
N PRO A 296 2.66 -35.65 -42.21
CA PRO A 296 3.03 -37.06 -42.03
C PRO A 296 4.54 -37.31 -41.91
N SER A 297 5.39 -36.32 -42.19
CA SER A 297 6.85 -36.46 -42.18
C SER A 297 7.46 -36.66 -40.79
N HIS A 298 6.73 -36.28 -39.74
CA HIS A 298 7.20 -36.32 -38.35
C HIS A 298 6.67 -37.53 -37.55
N GLY A 299 6.00 -38.47 -38.23
CA GLY A 299 5.36 -39.61 -37.57
C GLY A 299 4.09 -39.24 -36.80
N PRO A 300 3.55 -40.14 -35.95
CA PRO A 300 2.39 -39.84 -35.14
C PRO A 300 2.76 -38.95 -33.93
N PRO A 301 1.78 -38.21 -33.36
CA PRO A 301 2.01 -37.38 -32.18
C PRO A 301 2.17 -38.25 -30.92
N ALA A 302 3.26 -38.05 -30.17
CA ALA A 302 3.60 -38.87 -29.01
C ALA A 302 2.85 -38.42 -27.75
N PHE A 303 2.99 -37.15 -27.36
CA PHE A 303 2.32 -36.60 -26.18
C PHE A 303 2.21 -35.07 -26.22
N ILE A 304 1.32 -34.53 -25.38
CA ILE A 304 1.24 -33.10 -25.06
C ILE A 304 1.51 -32.87 -23.58
N ARG A 305 2.23 -31.78 -23.28
CA ARG A 305 2.52 -31.34 -21.91
C ARG A 305 2.19 -29.87 -21.77
N LYS A 306 1.56 -29.48 -20.65
CA LYS A 306 1.39 -28.07 -20.31
C LYS A 306 2.76 -27.41 -20.14
N LEU A 307 3.03 -26.38 -20.95
CA LEU A 307 4.30 -25.66 -20.95
C LEU A 307 4.22 -24.40 -20.09
N ALA A 308 3.16 -23.60 -20.27
CA ALA A 308 2.98 -22.34 -19.57
C ALA A 308 1.51 -21.89 -19.56
N GLU A 309 1.22 -20.88 -18.75
CA GLU A 309 -0.03 -20.11 -18.79
C GLU A 309 0.29 -18.62 -18.91
N GLY A 310 -0.34 -17.96 -19.88
CA GLY A 310 -0.28 -16.52 -20.03
C GLY A 310 -1.56 -15.85 -19.53
N GLY A 311 -1.68 -14.53 -19.72
CA GLY A 311 -2.89 -13.80 -19.34
C GLY A 311 -4.14 -14.21 -20.15
N PHE A 312 -3.96 -14.71 -21.37
CA PHE A 312 -5.04 -14.94 -22.33
C PHE A 312 -5.09 -16.36 -22.92
N ASN A 313 -4.05 -17.16 -22.71
CA ASN A 313 -3.91 -18.48 -23.33
C ASN A 313 -3.25 -19.48 -22.38
N ARG A 314 -3.66 -20.75 -22.48
CA ARG A 314 -2.91 -21.89 -21.99
C ARG A 314 -2.04 -22.44 -23.11
N VAL A 315 -0.78 -22.75 -22.79
CA VAL A 315 0.22 -23.15 -23.78
C VAL A 315 0.66 -24.58 -23.49
N PHE A 316 0.57 -25.44 -24.49
CA PHE A 316 1.05 -26.81 -24.45
C PHE A 316 2.21 -26.98 -25.44
N LEU A 317 3.10 -27.89 -25.09
CA LEU A 317 4.14 -28.41 -25.96
C LEU A 317 3.63 -29.73 -26.54
N LEU A 318 3.56 -29.81 -27.86
CA LEU A 318 3.35 -31.03 -28.62
C LEU A 318 4.71 -31.63 -28.97
N THR A 319 4.89 -32.91 -28.71
CA THR A 319 6.08 -33.67 -29.12
C THR A 319 5.66 -34.81 -30.04
N MET A 320 6.29 -34.89 -31.21
CA MET A 320 6.13 -35.96 -32.20
C MET A 320 7.09 -37.12 -31.89
N ASP A 321 6.86 -38.30 -32.48
CA ASP A 321 7.69 -39.49 -32.26
C ASP A 321 9.16 -39.31 -32.68
N ASP A 322 9.42 -38.48 -33.70
CA ASP A 322 10.77 -38.15 -34.17
C ASP A 322 11.48 -37.09 -33.29
N GLY A 323 10.82 -36.62 -32.23
CA GLY A 323 11.31 -35.58 -31.33
C GLY A 323 11.03 -34.15 -31.80
N PHE A 324 10.33 -33.96 -32.92
CA PHE A 324 9.91 -32.63 -33.34
C PHE A 324 8.93 -32.02 -32.34
N GLU A 325 9.09 -30.71 -32.06
CA GLU A 325 8.28 -30.00 -31.08
C GLU A 325 7.54 -28.80 -31.68
N ALA A 326 6.26 -28.68 -31.31
CA ALA A 326 5.41 -27.55 -31.67
C ALA A 326 4.67 -26.99 -30.45
N ILE A 327 4.18 -25.76 -30.56
CA ILE A 327 3.38 -25.10 -29.53
C ILE A 327 1.91 -25.18 -29.90
N ILE A 328 1.08 -25.60 -28.96
CA ILE A 328 -0.37 -25.49 -29.04
C ILE A 328 -0.82 -24.38 -28.09
N LYS A 329 -1.48 -23.36 -28.62
CA LYS A 329 -2.12 -22.31 -27.83
C LYS A 329 -3.62 -22.56 -27.77
N VAL A 330 -4.17 -22.59 -26.57
CA VAL A 330 -5.61 -22.68 -26.30
C VAL A 330 -6.05 -21.37 -25.62
N PRO A 331 -6.94 -20.58 -26.25
CA PRO A 331 -7.39 -19.32 -25.67
C PRO A 331 -8.32 -19.54 -24.47
N TYR A 332 -8.23 -18.65 -23.49
CA TYR A 332 -9.23 -18.55 -22.45
C TYR A 332 -10.49 -17.86 -22.98
N GLN A 333 -11.67 -18.21 -22.46
CA GLN A 333 -12.97 -17.67 -22.87
C GLN A 333 -13.19 -16.18 -22.46
N ILE A 334 -12.14 -15.50 -21.99
CA ILE A 334 -12.14 -14.10 -21.55
C ILE A 334 -11.82 -13.09 -22.66
N SER A 335 -11.28 -13.55 -23.79
CA SER A 335 -10.71 -12.70 -24.83
C SER A 335 -11.68 -12.50 -26.01
N GLY A 336 -12.54 -11.48 -25.93
CA GLY A 336 -13.37 -11.02 -27.05
C GLY A 336 -14.39 -12.04 -27.59
N PRO A 337 -15.01 -11.76 -28.74
CA PRO A 337 -15.92 -12.70 -29.38
C PRO A 337 -15.21 -14.02 -29.70
N LYS A 338 -15.84 -15.15 -29.30
CA LYS A 338 -15.43 -16.51 -29.72
C LYS A 338 -15.22 -16.53 -31.23
N HIS A 339 -14.33 -17.39 -31.72
CA HIS A 339 -13.95 -17.52 -33.13
C HIS A 339 -13.07 -16.38 -33.68
N TYR A 340 -13.49 -15.12 -33.58
CA TYR A 340 -12.78 -14.02 -34.20
C TYR A 340 -11.40 -13.76 -33.60
N ALA A 341 -11.22 -13.97 -32.29
CA ALA A 341 -9.92 -13.83 -31.64
C ALA A 341 -8.89 -14.81 -32.23
N THR A 342 -9.21 -16.11 -32.25
CA THR A 342 -8.36 -17.17 -32.77
C THR A 342 -8.09 -17.00 -34.27
N ALA A 343 -9.13 -16.73 -35.06
CA ALA A 343 -9.01 -16.56 -36.50
C ALA A 343 -8.17 -15.32 -36.88
N SER A 344 -8.37 -14.20 -36.18
CA SER A 344 -7.61 -12.97 -36.43
C SER A 344 -6.15 -13.11 -36.02
N GLU A 345 -5.84 -13.79 -34.91
CA GLU A 345 -4.47 -14.05 -34.49
C GLU A 345 -3.74 -14.93 -35.52
N ALA A 346 -4.34 -16.06 -35.92
CA ALA A 346 -3.77 -16.96 -36.92
C ALA A 346 -3.56 -16.25 -38.27
N ALA A 347 -4.56 -15.49 -38.74
CA ALA A 347 -4.48 -14.74 -39.99
C ALA A 347 -3.38 -13.65 -39.93
N THR A 348 -3.25 -12.97 -38.79
CA THR A 348 -2.23 -11.94 -38.59
C THR A 348 -0.83 -12.56 -38.63
N LEU A 349 -0.60 -13.68 -37.92
CA LEU A 349 0.70 -14.35 -37.90
C LEU A 349 1.07 -14.90 -39.30
N GLN A 350 0.13 -15.50 -40.02
CA GLN A 350 0.34 -15.94 -41.40
C GLN A 350 0.68 -14.76 -42.32
N TYR A 351 -0.04 -13.64 -42.20
CA TYR A 351 0.23 -12.44 -42.97
C TYR A 351 1.62 -11.86 -42.69
N LEU A 352 1.98 -11.69 -41.41
CA LEU A 352 3.30 -11.17 -41.01
C LEU A 352 4.43 -12.09 -41.50
N HIS A 353 4.27 -13.41 -41.38
CA HIS A 353 5.22 -14.39 -41.90
C HIS A 353 5.38 -14.27 -43.42
N SER A 354 4.28 -14.08 -44.16
CA SER A 354 4.31 -13.85 -45.63
C SER A 354 5.05 -12.58 -46.04
N LYS A 355 5.20 -11.61 -45.13
CA LYS A 355 5.96 -10.36 -45.32
C LYS A 355 7.41 -10.47 -44.87
N GLY A 356 7.88 -11.66 -44.48
CA GLY A 356 9.25 -11.90 -44.02
C GLY A 356 9.52 -11.35 -42.61
N ILE A 357 8.48 -11.02 -41.84
CA ILE A 357 8.62 -10.59 -40.45
C ILE A 357 8.89 -11.85 -39.60
N PRO A 358 9.88 -11.83 -38.69
CA PRO A 358 10.24 -12.98 -37.86
C PRO A 358 9.17 -13.23 -36.79
N VAL A 359 8.10 -13.91 -37.20
CA VAL A 359 7.05 -14.43 -36.32
C VAL A 359 6.98 -15.96 -36.46
N PRO A 360 6.52 -16.67 -35.42
CA PRO A 360 6.41 -18.13 -35.48
C PRO A 360 5.48 -18.57 -36.61
N ARG A 361 5.88 -19.63 -37.33
CA ARG A 361 5.05 -20.22 -38.37
C ARG A 361 3.80 -20.88 -37.77
N ILE A 362 2.64 -20.66 -38.38
CA ILE A 362 1.41 -21.38 -38.06
C ILE A 362 1.37 -22.69 -38.85
N TYR A 363 1.22 -23.82 -38.17
CA TYR A 363 0.99 -25.13 -38.79
C TYR A 363 -0.49 -25.35 -39.09
N GLY A 364 -1.35 -24.92 -38.17
CA GLY A 364 -2.80 -24.98 -38.35
C GLY A 364 -3.54 -24.42 -37.15
N TYR A 365 -4.87 -24.29 -37.24
CA TYR A 365 -5.69 -23.79 -36.16
C TYR A 365 -7.14 -24.26 -36.30
N SER A 366 -7.86 -24.29 -35.18
CA SER A 366 -9.31 -24.41 -35.12
C SER A 366 -9.86 -23.21 -34.36
N SER A 367 -10.72 -22.44 -35.01
CA SER A 367 -11.36 -21.24 -34.44
C SER A 367 -12.78 -21.49 -33.95
N ARG A 368 -13.17 -22.75 -33.80
CA ARG A 368 -14.48 -23.14 -33.25
C ARG A 368 -14.29 -24.28 -32.28
N ASP A 369 -15.20 -24.41 -31.33
CA ASP A 369 -15.26 -25.50 -30.34
C ASP A 369 -16.03 -26.73 -30.86
N ASP A 370 -16.54 -26.70 -32.09
CA ASP A 370 -17.22 -27.81 -32.78
C ASP A 370 -16.28 -28.90 -33.32
N ASN A 371 -15.01 -28.88 -32.91
CA ASN A 371 -14.00 -29.87 -33.29
C ASN A 371 -13.86 -30.95 -32.20
N PRO A 372 -13.24 -32.11 -32.49
CA PRO A 372 -13.11 -33.22 -31.55
C PRO A 372 -12.45 -32.88 -30.21
N ALA A 373 -11.59 -31.86 -30.16
CA ALA A 373 -10.97 -31.41 -28.91
C ALA A 373 -11.94 -30.61 -28.03
N GLY A 374 -13.05 -30.10 -28.57
CA GLY A 374 -14.04 -29.29 -27.85
C GLY A 374 -13.57 -27.87 -27.53
N VAL A 375 -12.50 -27.39 -28.17
CA VAL A 375 -11.89 -26.08 -27.87
C VAL A 375 -11.21 -25.46 -29.08
N GLU A 376 -11.16 -24.13 -29.13
CA GLU A 376 -10.32 -23.39 -30.08
C GLU A 376 -8.82 -23.67 -29.80
N TYR A 377 -8.01 -23.74 -30.84
CA TYR A 377 -6.56 -23.88 -30.68
C TYR A 377 -5.79 -23.35 -31.89
N ILE A 378 -4.52 -22.98 -31.67
CA ILE A 378 -3.55 -22.65 -32.71
C ILE A 378 -2.33 -23.54 -32.51
N VAL A 379 -1.90 -24.23 -33.57
CA VAL A 379 -0.67 -25.01 -33.64
C VAL A 379 0.38 -24.20 -34.37
N MET A 380 1.50 -23.93 -33.73
CA MET A 380 2.53 -23.02 -34.23
C MET A 380 3.94 -23.49 -33.86
N GLU A 381 4.91 -22.94 -34.56
CA GLU A 381 6.34 -23.16 -34.34
C GLU A 381 6.76 -22.78 -32.92
N LYS A 382 7.60 -23.63 -32.33
CA LYS A 382 8.27 -23.34 -31.07
C LYS A 382 9.41 -22.36 -31.34
N ALA A 383 9.22 -21.09 -30.97
CA ALA A 383 10.28 -20.10 -31.09
C ALA A 383 11.50 -20.50 -30.22
N PRO A 384 12.73 -20.44 -30.75
CA PRO A 384 13.93 -20.57 -29.95
C PRO A 384 14.01 -19.33 -29.04
N GLY A 385 13.67 -19.49 -27.77
CA GLY A 385 13.79 -18.41 -26.79
C GLY A 385 15.23 -17.91 -26.71
N VAL A 386 15.41 -16.61 -26.47
CA VAL A 386 16.70 -16.05 -26.05
C VAL A 386 16.73 -16.16 -24.53
N SER A 387 17.66 -16.96 -23.99
CA SER A 387 17.83 -17.09 -22.53
C SER A 387 18.46 -15.85 -21.93
#